data_AF-A0A0F7F9S5-F1
#
_entry.id   AF-A0A0F7F9S5-F1
#
_cell.length_a   1.000
_cell.length_b   1.000
_cell.length_c   1.000
_cell.angle_alpha   90.00
_cell.angle_beta   90.00
_cell.angle_gamma   90.00
#
_symmetry.space_group_name_H-M   'P 1'
#
loop_
_entity.id
_entity.type
_entity.pdbx_description
1 polymer ?
#
loop_
_entity_poly.entity_id
_entity_poly.type
_entity_poly.pdbx_seq_one_letter_code
_entity_poly.pdbx_strand_id
1 'polypeptide(L)'
;MDAKEFGLYLKKLRMDKGMTLSQIAGEIGYSNPYISQIENGQKGIPSPDLLKLFSQHFDVSYEELMLRAGHLTFIDWLINTEDSPDYNKALDDAYVKIEREERKGNKTISMPELPVKELSLFVEMPGVTWQGKVLNKLDKARILGMLELLLSEPAKKEME
;
A
#
# COMPACT_ATOMS: atom_id res chain seq x y z
N MET A 1 -7.45 -7.69 -7.05
CA MET A 1 -7.34 -7.32 -8.50
C MET A 1 -7.58 -8.58 -9.29
N ASP A 2 -7.88 -8.52 -10.59
CA ASP A 2 -7.80 -9.75 -11.39
C ASP A 2 -6.33 -10.14 -11.66
N ALA A 3 -6.09 -11.35 -12.17
CA ALA A 3 -4.73 -11.84 -12.40
C ALA A 3 -3.93 -11.01 -13.41
N LYS A 4 -4.60 -10.38 -14.38
CA LYS A 4 -3.95 -9.57 -15.41
C LYS A 4 -3.54 -8.23 -14.84
N GLU A 5 -4.43 -7.57 -14.10
CA GLU A 5 -4.11 -6.33 -13.38
C GLU A 5 -2.98 -6.54 -12.39
N PHE A 6 -3.00 -7.65 -11.64
CA PHE A 6 -1.95 -7.95 -10.67
C PHE A 6 -0.60 -8.27 -11.33
N GLY A 7 -0.60 -9.02 -12.43
CA GLY A 7 0.60 -9.28 -13.22
C GLY A 7 1.26 -7.98 -13.73
N LEU A 8 0.45 -7.05 -14.26
CA LEU A 8 0.93 -5.74 -14.70
C LEU A 8 1.50 -4.92 -13.55
N TYR A 9 0.92 -5.03 -12.36
CA TYR A 9 1.45 -4.38 -11.16
C TYR A 9 2.83 -4.94 -10.76
N LEU A 10 3.01 -6.26 -10.73
CA LEU A 10 4.33 -6.87 -10.47
C LEU A 10 5.37 -6.45 -11.52
N LYS A 11 4.96 -6.40 -12.80
CA LYS A 11 5.81 -5.93 -13.89
C LYS A 11 6.26 -4.48 -13.66
N LYS A 12 5.35 -3.62 -13.21
CA LYS A 12 5.67 -2.24 -12.87
C LYS A 12 6.70 -2.18 -11.74
N LEU A 13 6.49 -2.90 -10.63
CA LEU A 13 7.45 -2.94 -9.51
C LEU A 13 8.85 -3.37 -9.96
N ARG A 14 8.93 -4.41 -10.80
CA ARG A 14 10.20 -4.88 -11.36
C ARG A 14 10.88 -3.79 -12.21
N MET A 15 10.11 -3.11 -13.06
CA MET A 15 10.62 -2.04 -13.92
C MET A 15 11.06 -0.82 -13.13
N ASP A 16 10.33 -0.45 -12.07
CA ASP A 16 10.67 0.67 -11.18
C ASP A 16 11.99 0.39 -10.42
N LYS A 17 12.28 -0.89 -10.14
CA LYS A 17 13.58 -1.36 -9.61
C LYS A 17 14.69 -1.48 -10.67
N GLY A 18 14.40 -1.22 -11.95
CA GLY A 18 15.37 -1.39 -13.04
C GLY A 18 15.80 -2.83 -13.30
N MET A 19 15.04 -3.82 -12.81
CA MET A 19 15.40 -5.23 -12.95
C MET A 19 14.89 -5.81 -14.27
N THR A 20 15.74 -6.60 -14.93
CA THR A 20 15.34 -7.46 -16.05
C THR A 20 14.57 -8.69 -15.56
N LEU A 21 13.84 -9.35 -16.46
CA LEU A 21 13.20 -10.64 -16.15
C LEU A 21 14.23 -11.67 -15.65
N SER A 22 15.41 -11.72 -16.29
CA SER A 22 16.46 -12.69 -15.94
C SER A 22 17.02 -12.47 -14.54
N GLN A 23 17.16 -11.21 -14.11
CA GLN A 23 17.65 -10.88 -12.78
C GLN A 23 16.66 -11.37 -11.72
N ILE A 24 15.39 -10.94 -11.80
CA ILE A 24 14.42 -11.37 -10.80
C ILE A 24 14.25 -12.88 -10.81
N ALA A 25 14.14 -13.51 -11.99
CA ALA A 25 13.96 -14.95 -12.12
C ALA A 25 15.10 -15.73 -11.46
N GLY A 26 16.35 -15.28 -11.66
CA GLY A 26 17.52 -15.85 -10.99
C GLY A 26 17.50 -15.64 -9.47
N GLU A 27 17.08 -14.47 -9.00
CA GLU A 27 17.02 -14.14 -7.57
C GLU A 27 15.97 -14.95 -6.81
N ILE A 28 14.77 -15.14 -7.39
CA ILE A 28 13.69 -15.89 -6.74
C ILE A 28 13.69 -17.39 -7.08
N GLY A 29 14.62 -17.86 -7.92
CA GLY A 29 14.78 -19.27 -8.25
C GLY A 29 13.72 -19.83 -9.23
N TYR A 30 13.17 -19.00 -10.10
CA TYR A 30 12.17 -19.38 -11.11
C TYR A 30 12.69 -19.15 -12.53
N SER A 31 12.00 -19.72 -13.53
CA SER A 31 12.37 -19.53 -14.93
C SER A 31 11.87 -18.20 -15.49
N ASN A 32 12.63 -17.60 -16.39
CA ASN A 32 12.26 -16.40 -17.15
C ASN A 32 10.84 -16.48 -17.77
N PRO A 33 10.49 -17.57 -18.50
CA PRO A 33 9.15 -17.72 -19.04
C PRO A 33 8.06 -17.74 -17.97
N TYR A 34 8.32 -18.36 -16.81
CA TYR A 34 7.33 -18.42 -15.73
C TYR A 34 7.02 -17.05 -15.15
N ILE A 35 8.05 -16.24 -14.85
CA ILE A 35 7.87 -14.87 -14.37
C ILE A 35 7.16 -14.00 -15.41
N SER A 36 7.55 -14.14 -16.69
CA SER A 36 6.85 -13.46 -17.78
C SER A 36 5.37 -13.84 -17.86
N GLN A 37 5.03 -15.13 -17.69
CA GLN A 37 3.65 -15.58 -17.70
C GLN A 37 2.86 -15.03 -16.50
N ILE A 38 3.47 -14.89 -15.32
CA ILE A 38 2.87 -14.21 -14.16
C ILE A 38 2.61 -12.74 -14.45
N GLU A 39 3.61 -12.01 -14.93
CA GLU A 39 3.50 -10.58 -15.23
C GLU A 39 2.46 -10.26 -16.32
N ASN A 40 2.15 -11.23 -17.17
CA ASN A 40 1.12 -11.13 -18.19
C ASN A 40 -0.23 -11.72 -17.76
N GLY A 41 -0.38 -12.15 -16.50
CA GLY A 41 -1.62 -12.71 -15.93
C GLY A 41 -1.99 -14.12 -16.39
N GLN A 42 -1.07 -14.83 -17.06
CA GLN A 42 -1.33 -16.15 -17.65
C GLN A 42 -1.26 -17.31 -16.64
N LYS A 43 -0.70 -17.07 -15.44
CA LYS A 43 -0.59 -18.08 -14.37
C LYS A 43 -1.58 -17.89 -13.22
N GLY A 44 -2.49 -16.92 -13.34
CA GLY A 44 -3.35 -16.54 -12.23
C GLY A 44 -2.60 -15.74 -11.17
N ILE A 45 -3.20 -15.63 -9.98
CA ILE A 45 -2.61 -14.93 -8.83
C ILE A 45 -1.50 -15.80 -8.22
N PRO A 46 -0.27 -15.28 -8.01
CA PRO A 46 0.82 -15.99 -7.35
C PRO A 46 0.47 -16.49 -5.95
N SER A 47 1.10 -17.58 -5.51
CA SER A 47 0.93 -18.10 -4.14
C SER A 47 1.54 -17.18 -3.08
N PRO A 48 1.10 -17.27 -1.81
CA PRO A 48 1.70 -16.53 -0.70
C PRO A 48 3.23 -16.67 -0.61
N ASP A 49 3.77 -17.86 -0.80
CA ASP A 49 5.23 -18.07 -0.75
C ASP A 49 5.97 -17.31 -1.87
N LEU A 50 5.40 -17.29 -3.07
CA LEU A 50 5.96 -16.58 -4.20
C LEU A 50 5.84 -15.06 -4.03
N LEU A 51 4.75 -14.57 -3.44
CA LEU A 51 4.61 -13.17 -3.06
C LEU A 51 5.63 -12.75 -2.01
N LYS A 52 5.95 -13.62 -1.06
CA LYS A 52 7.01 -13.36 -0.07
C LYS A 52 8.36 -13.18 -0.74
N LEU A 53 8.70 -14.02 -1.72
CA LEU A 53 9.91 -13.84 -2.52
C LEU A 53 9.89 -12.49 -3.25
N PHE A 54 8.80 -12.15 -3.96
CA PHE A 54 8.70 -10.85 -4.64
C PHE A 54 8.87 -9.66 -3.68
N SER A 55 8.30 -9.70 -2.47
CA SER A 55 8.42 -8.63 -1.48
C SER A 55 9.86 -8.38 -1.00
N GLN A 56 10.74 -9.37 -1.10
CA GLN A 56 12.16 -9.21 -0.72
C GLN A 56 12.97 -8.43 -1.77
N HIS A 57 12.48 -8.36 -3.00
CA HIS A 57 13.18 -7.72 -4.13
C HIS A 57 12.51 -6.41 -4.58
N PHE A 58 11.25 -6.20 -4.20
CA PHE A 58 10.49 -4.99 -4.50
C PHE A 58 10.35 -4.10 -3.26
N ASP A 59 10.24 -2.78 -3.42
CA ASP A 59 10.01 -1.83 -2.29
C ASP A 59 8.55 -1.85 -1.82
N VAL A 60 8.01 -3.05 -1.59
CA VAL A 60 6.62 -3.30 -1.20
C VAL A 60 6.60 -4.42 -0.18
N SER A 61 5.84 -4.23 0.90
CA SER A 61 5.73 -5.25 1.95
C SER A 61 5.01 -6.50 1.47
N TYR A 62 5.25 -7.62 2.14
CA TYR A 62 4.57 -8.89 1.86
C TYR A 62 3.05 -8.76 2.03
N GLU A 63 2.63 -8.05 3.07
CA GLU A 63 1.23 -7.79 3.40
C GLU A 63 0.53 -6.99 2.30
N GLU A 64 1.19 -5.97 1.74
CA GLU A 64 0.62 -5.18 0.64
C GLU A 64 0.47 -6.05 -0.62
N LEU A 65 1.43 -6.92 -0.92
CA LEU A 65 1.31 -7.87 -2.04
C LEU A 65 0.16 -8.86 -1.81
N MET A 66 0.03 -9.41 -0.60
CA MET A 66 -1.06 -10.32 -0.21
C MET A 66 -2.43 -9.66 -0.34
N LEU A 67 -2.55 -8.39 0.09
CA LEU A 67 -3.77 -7.59 -0.01
C LEU A 67 -4.16 -7.33 -1.47
N ARG A 68 -3.21 -6.86 -2.30
CA ARG A 68 -3.44 -6.59 -3.73
C ARG A 68 -3.77 -7.86 -4.51
N ALA A 69 -3.14 -8.97 -4.15
CA ALA A 69 -3.39 -10.31 -4.70
C ALA A 69 -4.77 -10.87 -4.29
N GLY A 70 -5.37 -10.35 -3.22
CA GLY A 70 -6.65 -10.81 -2.68
C GLY A 70 -6.53 -12.05 -1.78
N HIS A 71 -5.33 -12.37 -1.29
CA HIS A 71 -5.12 -13.41 -0.28
C HIS A 71 -5.42 -12.92 1.14
N LEU A 72 -5.36 -11.61 1.34
CA LEU A 72 -5.66 -10.95 2.59
C LEU A 72 -6.81 -9.97 2.33
N THR A 73 -7.81 -9.92 3.21
CA THR A 73 -8.78 -8.82 3.17
C THR A 73 -8.20 -7.60 3.88
N PHE A 74 -8.72 -6.42 3.59
CA PHE A 74 -8.34 -5.21 4.33
C PHE A 74 -8.68 -5.32 5.82
N ILE A 75 -9.74 -6.06 6.16
CA ILE A 75 -10.11 -6.31 7.56
C ILE A 75 -9.09 -7.24 8.22
N ASP A 76 -8.68 -8.33 7.55
CA ASP A 76 -7.63 -9.20 8.08
C ASP A 76 -6.32 -8.42 8.25
N TRP A 77 -5.99 -7.55 7.30
CA TRP A 77 -4.84 -6.67 7.38
C TRP A 77 -4.93 -5.74 8.59
N LEU A 78 -6.02 -5.00 8.76
CA LEU A 78 -6.24 -4.11 9.90
C LEU A 78 -6.17 -4.86 11.24
N ILE A 79 -6.88 -5.97 11.39
CA ILE A 79 -6.92 -6.74 12.65
C ILE A 79 -5.53 -7.26 13.02
N ASN A 80 -4.77 -7.79 12.05
CA ASN A 80 -3.40 -8.26 12.30
C ASN A 80 -2.41 -7.11 12.57
N THR A 81 -2.76 -5.87 12.18
CA THR A 81 -1.93 -4.68 12.40
C THR A 81 -2.27 -4.01 13.73
N GLU A 82 -3.54 -3.99 14.14
CA GLU A 82 -4.01 -3.52 15.45
C GLU A 82 -3.54 -4.40 16.62
N ASP A 83 -3.22 -5.68 16.41
CA ASP A 83 -2.58 -6.52 17.43
C ASP A 83 -1.04 -6.45 17.36
N SER A 84 -0.45 -5.64 16.47
CA SER A 84 1.00 -5.41 16.43
C SER A 84 1.41 -4.50 17.60
N PRO A 85 2.23 -4.99 18.55
CA PRO A 85 2.70 -4.16 19.67
C PRO A 85 3.45 -2.91 19.20
N ASP A 86 4.11 -2.97 18.04
CA ASP A 86 4.84 -1.86 17.46
C ASP A 86 3.91 -0.80 16.84
N TYR A 87 2.80 -1.21 16.21
CA TYR A 87 1.81 -0.29 15.64
C TYR A 87 1.04 0.45 16.73
N ASN A 88 0.56 -0.27 17.74
CA ASN A 88 -0.14 0.33 18.88
C ASN A 88 0.76 1.30 19.63
N LYS A 89 2.02 0.94 19.84
CA LYS A 89 2.99 1.84 20.48
C LYS A 89 3.26 3.09 19.63
N ALA A 90 3.38 2.95 18.31
CA ALA A 90 3.57 4.10 17.43
C ALA A 90 2.36 5.04 17.42
N LEU A 91 1.14 4.48 17.43
CA LEU A 91 -0.10 5.24 17.58
C LEU A 91 -0.20 5.92 18.95
N ASP A 92 0.07 5.21 20.04
CA ASP A 92 0.05 5.76 21.40
C ASP A 92 1.07 6.90 21.55
N ASP A 93 2.31 6.70 21.07
CA ASP A 93 3.36 7.72 21.07
C ASP A 93 2.95 8.95 20.23
N ALA A 94 2.28 8.71 19.09
CA ALA A 94 1.71 9.76 18.25
C ALA A 94 0.63 10.57 18.98
N TYR A 95 -0.36 9.89 19.56
CA TYR A 95 -1.46 10.52 20.31
C TYR A 95 -0.94 11.33 21.51
N VAL A 96 0.00 10.77 22.28
CA VAL A 96 0.61 11.47 23.42
C VAL A 96 1.36 12.73 22.98
N LYS A 97 2.03 12.69 21.82
CA LYS A 97 2.71 13.86 21.26
C LYS A 97 1.72 14.93 20.82
N ILE A 98 0.63 14.53 20.16
CA ILE A 98 -0.47 15.42 19.74
C ILE A 98 -1.07 16.13 20.96
N GLU A 99 -1.47 15.40 22.00
CA GLU A 99 -2.05 15.99 23.23
C GLU A 99 -1.09 16.98 23.92
N ARG A 100 0.21 16.68 23.94
CA ARG A 100 1.21 17.56 24.55
C ARG A 100 1.35 18.87 23.80
N GLU A 101 1.31 18.85 22.47
CA GLU A 101 1.42 20.05 21.64
C GLU A 101 0.14 20.89 21.67
N GLU A 102 -1.04 20.26 21.74
CA GLU A 102 -2.32 20.96 21.97
C GLU A 102 -2.32 21.71 23.31
N ARG A 103 -1.85 21.07 24.40
CA ARG A 103 -1.75 21.70 25.73
C ARG A 103 -0.77 22.88 25.76
N LYS A 104 0.21 22.93 24.85
CA LYS A 104 1.14 24.07 24.69
C LYS A 104 0.57 25.19 23.83
N GLY A 105 -0.64 25.04 23.28
CA GLY A 105 -1.29 26.04 22.45
C GLY A 105 -0.76 26.10 21.01
N ASN A 106 0.02 25.11 20.56
CA ASN A 106 0.48 25.01 19.18
C ASN A 106 -0.71 24.61 18.28
N LYS A 107 -1.11 25.49 17.36
CA LYS A 107 -2.21 25.24 16.41
C LYS A 107 -1.82 24.37 15.21
N THR A 108 -0.52 24.19 14.98
CA THR A 108 0.00 23.37 13.89
C THR A 108 0.60 22.12 14.50
N ILE A 109 -0.10 21.01 14.32
CA ILE A 109 0.33 19.70 14.77
C ILE A 109 0.79 18.97 13.52
N SER A 110 2.10 18.69 13.44
CA SER A 110 2.60 17.75 12.43
C SER A 110 2.19 16.36 12.91
N MET A 111 1.21 15.78 12.20
CA MET A 111 0.91 14.36 12.33
C MET A 111 2.23 13.62 12.15
N PRO A 112 2.63 12.67 13.02
CA PRO A 112 3.71 11.77 12.65
C PRO A 112 3.35 11.13 11.30
N GLU A 113 4.34 10.73 10.51
CA GLU A 113 4.11 9.96 9.29
C GLU A 113 3.45 8.62 9.66
N LEU A 114 2.14 8.67 9.92
CA LEU A 114 1.28 7.50 9.89
C LEU A 114 1.29 7.03 8.44
N PRO A 115 1.08 5.73 8.18
CA PRO A 115 1.12 5.22 6.83
C PRO A 115 -0.18 5.64 6.12
N VAL A 116 -0.28 6.91 5.70
CA VAL A 116 -1.36 7.47 4.86
C VAL A 116 -1.54 6.67 3.56
N LYS A 117 -0.51 5.87 3.21
CA LYS A 117 -0.55 4.83 2.20
C LYS A 117 -1.70 3.83 2.37
N GLU A 118 -2.20 3.61 3.58
CA GLU A 118 -3.23 2.60 3.90
C GLU A 118 -4.62 2.99 3.39
N LEU A 119 -5.02 4.26 3.58
CA LEU A 119 -6.31 4.76 3.10
C LEU A 119 -6.34 4.88 1.59
N SER A 120 -5.24 5.35 0.98
CA SER A 120 -5.12 5.39 -0.48
C SER A 120 -5.10 3.99 -1.08
N LEU A 121 -4.37 3.05 -0.49
CA LEU A 121 -4.35 1.64 -0.86
C LEU A 121 -5.76 1.04 -0.79
N PHE A 122 -6.48 1.26 0.31
CA PHE A 122 -7.85 0.79 0.48
C PHE A 122 -8.77 1.31 -0.64
N VAL A 123 -8.76 2.61 -0.91
CA VAL A 123 -9.61 3.21 -1.96
C VAL A 123 -9.29 2.62 -3.34
N GLU A 124 -8.02 2.29 -3.60
CA GLU A 124 -7.60 1.65 -4.84
C GLU A 124 -8.00 0.17 -4.93
N MET A 125 -8.25 -0.51 -3.81
CA MET A 125 -8.64 -1.93 -3.81
C MET A 125 -9.90 -2.18 -4.67
N PRO A 126 -9.96 -3.30 -5.40
CA PRO A 126 -11.15 -3.67 -6.15
C PRO A 126 -12.27 -4.15 -5.22
N GLY A 127 -13.51 -3.89 -5.62
CA GLY A 127 -14.69 -4.33 -4.86
C GLY A 127 -15.02 -3.49 -3.63
N VAL A 128 -14.26 -2.44 -3.32
CA VAL A 128 -14.63 -1.49 -2.27
C VAL A 128 -15.97 -0.85 -2.60
N THR A 129 -16.88 -0.85 -1.63
CA THR A 129 -18.23 -0.32 -1.80
C THR A 129 -18.51 0.85 -0.88
N TRP A 130 -19.34 1.78 -1.34
CA TRP A 130 -19.96 2.84 -0.55
C TRP A 130 -21.47 2.75 -0.71
N GLN A 131 -22.21 2.64 0.41
CA GLN A 131 -23.67 2.45 0.41
C GLN A 131 -24.11 1.29 -0.52
N GLY A 132 -23.35 0.19 -0.50
CA GLY A 132 -23.62 -1.00 -1.30
C GLY A 132 -23.27 -0.90 -2.79
N LYS A 133 -22.69 0.21 -3.26
CA LYS A 133 -22.24 0.38 -4.65
C LYS A 133 -20.72 0.35 -4.73
N VAL A 134 -20.17 -0.43 -5.66
CA VAL A 134 -18.72 -0.47 -5.91
C VAL A 134 -18.24 0.91 -6.34
N LEU A 135 -17.15 1.39 -5.73
CA LEU A 135 -16.53 2.66 -6.08
C LEU A 135 -16.01 2.61 -7.53
N ASN A 136 -16.52 3.52 -8.35
CA ASN A 136 -16.05 3.67 -9.72
C ASN A 136 -14.75 4.50 -9.78
N LYS A 137 -14.12 4.60 -10.96
CA LYS A 137 -12.87 5.34 -11.15
C LYS A 137 -12.96 6.81 -10.69
N LEU A 138 -14.10 7.46 -10.93
CA LEU A 138 -14.32 8.85 -10.55
C LEU A 138 -14.49 8.99 -9.02
N ASP A 139 -15.19 8.07 -8.37
CA ASP A 139 -15.35 8.06 -6.91
C ASP A 139 -13.98 7.91 -6.24
N LYS A 140 -13.18 6.96 -6.72
CA LYS A 140 -11.81 6.73 -6.22
C LYS A 140 -10.95 7.99 -6.38
N ALA A 141 -10.94 8.60 -7.57
CA ALA A 141 -10.18 9.82 -7.81
C ALA A 141 -10.60 10.98 -6.90
N ARG A 142 -11.92 11.13 -6.63
CA ARG A 142 -12.43 12.16 -5.71
C ARG A 142 -11.98 11.91 -4.28
N ILE A 143 -12.10 10.68 -3.80
CA ILE A 143 -11.69 10.33 -2.43
C ILE A 143 -10.19 10.54 -2.26
N LEU A 144 -9.37 10.10 -3.23
CA LEU A 144 -7.92 10.31 -3.20
C LEU A 144 -7.57 11.80 -3.19
N GLY A 145 -8.21 12.61 -4.04
CA GLY A 145 -8.00 14.06 -4.04
C GLY A 145 -8.44 14.75 -2.73
N MET A 146 -9.52 14.26 -2.10
CA MET A 146 -9.91 14.74 -0.77
C MET A 146 -8.89 14.36 0.30
N LEU A 147 -8.37 13.14 0.29
CA LEU A 147 -7.32 12.70 1.21
C LEU A 147 -6.05 13.53 1.04
N GLU A 148 -5.62 13.78 -0.19
CA GLU A 148 -4.47 14.63 -0.49
C GLU A 148 -4.67 16.07 0.01
N LEU A 149 -5.86 16.65 -0.21
CA LEU A 149 -6.20 17.98 0.31
C LEU A 149 -6.17 18.02 1.84
N LEU A 150 -6.77 17.03 2.50
CA LEU A 150 -6.91 16.97 3.96
C LEU A 150 -5.59 16.65 4.67
N LEU A 151 -4.68 15.92 4.02
CA LEU A 151 -3.47 15.39 4.62
C LEU A 151 -2.17 16.03 4.09
N SER A 152 -2.27 16.97 3.14
CA SER A 152 -1.11 17.75 2.68
C SER A 152 -0.56 18.64 3.81
N GLU A 153 0.77 18.69 3.97
CA GLU A 153 1.38 19.65 4.89
C GLU A 153 1.05 21.09 4.44
N PRO A 154 0.75 22.01 5.36
CA PRO A 154 0.59 23.41 5.00
C PRO A 154 1.88 23.89 4.36
N ALA A 155 1.78 24.43 3.14
CA ALA A 155 2.94 24.97 2.41
C ALA A 155 3.74 25.87 3.36
N LYS A 156 5.04 25.57 3.52
CA LYS A 156 5.98 26.44 4.22
C LYS A 156 5.86 27.81 3.57
N LYS A 157 5.22 28.77 4.24
CA LYS A 157 5.30 30.17 3.84
C LYS A 157 6.78 30.49 3.86
N GLU A 158 7.35 30.73 2.68
CA GLU A 158 8.64 31.37 2.55
C GLU A 158 8.54 32.67 3.35
N MET A 159 9.25 32.71 4.48
CA MET A 159 9.42 33.92 5.25
C MET A 159 10.44 34.77 4.49
N GLU A 160 9.96 35.74 3.73
CA GLU A 160 10.75 36.94 3.38
C GLU A 160 10.91 37.84 4.60
#